data_AF-A0A7W0FEL1-F1
#
_entry.id   AF-A0A7W0FEL1-F1
#
_cell.length_a   1.000
_cell.length_b   1.000
_cell.length_c   1.000
_cell.angle_alpha   90.00
_cell.angle_beta   90.00
_cell.angle_gamma   90.00
#
_symmetry.space_group_name_H-M   'P 1'
#
loop_
_entity.id
_entity.type
_entity.pdbx_description
1 polymer ?
#
loop_
_entity_poly.entity_id
_entity_poly.type
_entity_poly.pdbx_seq_one_letter_code
_entity_poly.pdbx_strand_id
1 'polypeptide(L)'
;MKDFSKDEVIKCLKTQWGSFVERYNKLSAAEQQQYLERQGYARLGDLLAHVAAWWYRGMQLIAVYQREPGFQPPSVDVDAFNAEAVASVRNLSEAEVISHFESRRLQMLDLVKSLTEVDLQSERLKSQLAIEVIEHYQEHL
;
A
#
# COMPACT_ATOMS: atom_id res chain seq x y z
N MET A 1 6.50 -13.08 11.70
CA MET A 1 6.56 -12.50 10.33
C MET A 1 7.56 -13.30 9.54
N LYS A 2 7.26 -13.55 8.26
CA LYS A 2 8.26 -14.08 7.34
C LYS A 2 9.32 -13.01 7.14
N ASP A 3 10.60 -13.38 7.18
CA ASP A 3 11.68 -12.43 6.94
C ASP A 3 11.65 -12.01 5.47
N PHE A 4 11.70 -10.71 5.20
CA PHE A 4 11.67 -10.13 3.85
C PHE A 4 12.85 -9.19 3.68
N SER A 5 13.51 -9.29 2.53
CA SER A 5 14.59 -8.42 2.11
C SER A 5 14.08 -7.12 1.49
N LYS A 6 14.91 -6.07 1.55
CA LYS A 6 14.67 -4.81 0.83
C LYS A 6 14.41 -5.04 -0.66
N ASP A 7 15.12 -5.99 -1.28
CA ASP A 7 14.96 -6.32 -2.70
C ASP A 7 13.60 -6.95 -2.99
N GLU A 8 13.05 -7.76 -2.09
CA GLU A 8 11.69 -8.30 -2.22
C GLU A 8 10.63 -7.20 -2.14
N VAL A 9 10.79 -6.24 -1.23
CA VAL A 9 9.90 -5.06 -1.13
C VAL A 9 9.96 -4.24 -2.42
N ILE A 10 11.17 -3.95 -2.92
CA ILE A 10 11.36 -3.23 -4.19
C ILE A 10 10.72 -4.00 -5.36
N LYS A 11 10.93 -5.32 -5.42
CA LYS A 11 10.34 -6.17 -6.46
C LYS A 11 8.82 -6.12 -6.40
N CYS A 12 8.23 -6.25 -5.22
CA CYS A 12 6.79 -6.18 -5.03
C CYS A 12 6.22 -4.84 -5.56
N LEU A 13 6.79 -3.71 -5.13
CA LEU A 13 6.37 -2.39 -5.59
C LEU A 13 6.52 -2.22 -7.11
N LYS A 14 7.62 -2.72 -7.70
CA LYS A 14 7.88 -2.57 -9.14
C LYS A 14 7.02 -3.47 -10.02
N THR A 15 6.84 -4.74 -9.64
CA THR A 15 6.26 -5.75 -10.54
C THR A 15 4.85 -6.15 -10.12
N GLN A 16 4.61 -6.36 -8.82
CA GLN A 16 3.33 -6.87 -8.33
C GLN A 16 2.31 -5.73 -8.27
N TRP A 17 2.59 -4.73 -7.44
CA TRP A 17 1.77 -3.51 -7.39
C TRP A 17 1.83 -2.72 -8.70
N GLY A 18 3.00 -2.63 -9.32
CA GLY A 18 3.18 -1.91 -10.59
C GLY A 18 2.43 -2.49 -11.79
N SER A 19 1.95 -3.74 -11.72
CA SER A 19 1.09 -4.35 -12.75
C SER A 19 -0.33 -4.62 -12.25
N PHE A 20 -0.68 -4.17 -11.04
CA PHE A 20 -1.94 -4.54 -10.39
C PHE A 20 -3.15 -4.05 -11.19
N VAL A 21 -3.18 -2.76 -11.53
CA VAL A 21 -4.25 -2.15 -12.33
C VAL A 21 -4.33 -2.77 -13.72
N GLU A 22 -3.19 -3.00 -14.37
CA GLU A 22 -3.15 -3.64 -15.69
C GLU A 22 -3.74 -5.07 -15.65
N ARG A 23 -3.38 -5.85 -14.62
CA ARG A 23 -3.92 -7.22 -14.45
C ARG A 23 -5.41 -7.22 -14.18
N TYR A 24 -5.89 -6.32 -13.32
CA TYR A 24 -7.33 -6.15 -13.09
C TYR A 24 -8.06 -5.77 -14.38
N ASN A 25 -7.52 -4.84 -15.18
CA ASN A 25 -8.13 -4.39 -16.43
C ASN A 25 -8.16 -5.47 -17.53
N LYS A 26 -7.36 -6.54 -17.42
CA LYS A 26 -7.38 -7.69 -18.34
C LYS A 26 -8.45 -8.72 -18.00
N LEU A 27 -9.04 -8.66 -16.81
CA LEU A 27 -10.17 -9.51 -16.42
C LEU A 27 -11.42 -9.15 -17.22
N SER A 28 -12.34 -10.09 -17.37
CA SER A 28 -13.68 -9.78 -17.88
C SER A 28 -14.45 -8.92 -16.88
N ALA A 29 -15.49 -8.20 -17.33
CA ALA A 29 -16.31 -7.36 -16.46
C ALA A 29 -16.93 -8.15 -15.29
N ALA A 30 -17.30 -9.41 -15.50
CA ALA A 30 -17.84 -10.27 -14.45
C ALA A 30 -16.77 -10.65 -13.40
N GLU A 31 -15.55 -10.95 -13.84
CA GLU A 31 -14.42 -11.25 -12.95
C GLU A 31 -13.97 -10.01 -12.17
N GLN A 32 -13.98 -8.83 -12.80
CA GLN A 32 -13.72 -7.55 -12.15
C GLN A 32 -14.70 -7.28 -11.01
N GLN A 33 -16.00 -7.42 -11.30
CA GLN A 33 -17.06 -7.23 -10.30
C GLN A 33 -16.92 -8.25 -9.15
N GLN A 34 -16.73 -9.52 -9.47
CA GLN A 34 -16.54 -10.56 -8.45
C GLN A 34 -15.29 -10.32 -7.59
N TYR A 35 -14.21 -9.84 -8.19
CA TYR A 35 -12.99 -9.50 -7.46
C TYR A 35 -13.28 -8.36 -6.47
N LEU A 36 -13.86 -7.25 -6.92
CA LEU A 36 -14.17 -6.11 -6.04
C LEU A 36 -15.14 -6.48 -4.91
N GLU A 37 -16.16 -7.30 -5.18
CA GLU A 37 -17.08 -7.81 -4.16
C GLU A 37 -16.36 -8.62 -3.08
N ARG A 38 -15.40 -9.48 -3.45
CA ARG A 38 -14.58 -10.23 -2.49
C ARG A 38 -13.67 -9.32 -1.67
N GLN A 39 -13.17 -8.25 -2.28
CA GLN A 39 -12.35 -7.24 -1.60
C GLN A 39 -13.19 -6.30 -0.72
N GLY A 40 -14.53 -6.29 -0.85
CA GLY A 40 -15.43 -5.42 -0.10
C GLY A 40 -15.52 -3.99 -0.64
N TYR A 41 -15.17 -3.75 -1.91
CA TYR A 41 -15.21 -2.43 -2.53
C TYR A 41 -16.18 -2.38 -3.71
N ALA A 42 -16.80 -1.21 -3.94
CA ALA A 42 -17.73 -1.02 -5.05
C ALA A 42 -17.04 -0.63 -6.37
N ARG A 43 -15.85 0.00 -6.27
CA ARG A 43 -15.07 0.48 -7.42
C ARG A 43 -13.60 0.13 -7.24
N LEU A 44 -12.87 -0.01 -8.35
CA LEU A 44 -11.42 -0.17 -8.29
C LEU A 44 -10.77 1.04 -7.61
N GLY A 45 -11.24 2.25 -7.92
CA GLY A 45 -10.76 3.47 -7.27
C GLY A 45 -10.84 3.44 -5.74
N ASP A 46 -11.88 2.83 -5.16
CA ASP A 46 -12.05 2.77 -3.71
C ASP A 46 -11.00 1.84 -3.06
N LEU A 47 -10.75 0.68 -3.69
CA LEU A 47 -9.70 -0.25 -3.29
C LEU A 47 -8.30 0.40 -3.40
N LEU A 48 -8.02 1.07 -4.52
CA LEU A 48 -6.73 1.73 -4.72
C LEU A 48 -6.49 2.89 -3.74
N ALA A 49 -7.54 3.64 -3.38
CA ALA A 49 -7.45 4.69 -2.39
C ALA A 49 -7.14 4.14 -0.99
N HIS A 50 -7.77 3.03 -0.61
CA HIS A 50 -7.44 2.29 0.61
C HIS A 50 -5.96 1.89 0.64
N VAL A 51 -5.44 1.23 -0.41
CA VAL A 51 -4.02 0.82 -0.47
C VAL A 51 -3.08 2.03 -0.39
N ALA A 52 -3.37 3.09 -1.14
CA ALA A 52 -2.54 4.28 -1.15
C ALA A 52 -2.54 5.02 0.21
N ALA A 53 -3.63 4.96 0.98
CA ALA A 53 -3.71 5.55 2.31
C ALA A 53 -2.81 4.80 3.31
N TRP A 54 -2.82 3.47 3.28
CA TRP A 54 -1.94 2.63 4.10
C TRP A 54 -0.47 2.85 3.79
N TRP A 55 -0.08 2.90 2.50
CA TRP A 55 1.28 3.30 2.12
C TRP A 55 1.66 4.69 2.64
N TYR A 56 0.77 5.68 2.52
CA TYR A 56 1.07 7.01 3.00
C TYR A 56 1.36 7.02 4.51
N ARG A 57 0.50 6.36 5.29
CA ARG A 57 0.69 6.18 6.72
C ARG A 57 1.99 5.42 7.04
N GLY A 58 2.25 4.33 6.33
CA GLY A 58 3.46 3.52 6.48
C GLY A 58 4.73 4.35 6.25
N MET A 59 4.76 5.17 5.20
CA MET A 59 5.87 6.10 4.94
C MET A 59 6.09 7.10 6.07
N GLN A 60 5.02 7.65 6.65
CA GLN A 60 5.11 8.55 7.79
C GLN A 60 5.69 7.85 9.02
N LEU A 61 5.26 6.62 9.29
CA LEU A 61 5.77 5.82 10.40
C LEU A 61 7.24 5.45 10.22
N ILE A 62 7.65 5.07 9.01
CA ILE A 62 9.06 4.80 8.67
C ILE A 62 9.91 6.04 8.97
N ALA A 63 9.49 7.22 8.53
CA ALA A 63 10.21 8.47 8.80
C ALA A 63 10.30 8.79 10.31
N VAL A 64 9.31 8.40 11.12
CA VAL A 64 9.40 8.50 12.58
C VAL A 64 10.40 7.48 13.13
N TYR A 65 10.33 6.21 12.74
CA TYR A 65 11.22 5.17 13.22
C TYR A 65 12.70 5.42 12.91
N GLN A 66 13.02 6.09 11.81
CA GLN A 66 14.39 6.51 11.48
C GLN A 66 14.97 7.49 12.52
N ARG A 67 14.12 8.28 13.18
CA ARG A 67 14.52 9.28 14.18
C ARG A 67 14.34 8.75 15.60
N GLU A 68 13.30 7.96 15.82
CA GLU A 68 12.87 7.45 17.12
C GLU A 68 12.52 5.94 17.01
N PRO A 69 13.53 5.04 17.02
CA PRO A 69 13.29 3.59 16.84
C PRO A 69 12.34 2.97 17.87
N GLY A 70 12.23 3.57 19.06
CA GLY A 70 11.34 3.14 20.14
C GLY A 70 9.90 3.64 20.04
N PHE A 71 9.56 4.49 19.08
CA PHE A 71 8.23 5.09 18.94
C PHE A 71 7.15 4.02 18.76
N GLN A 72 6.06 4.12 19.52
CA GLN A 72 4.88 3.26 19.40
C GLN A 72 3.75 4.07 18.74
N PRO A 73 3.27 3.70 17.54
CA PRO A 73 2.17 4.41 16.94
C PRO A 73 0.87 4.17 17.73
N PRO A 74 -0.01 5.17 17.81
CA PRO A 74 -1.33 4.96 18.39
C PRO A 74 -2.13 3.93 17.59
N SER A 75 -3.05 3.24 18.27
CA SER A 75 -4.02 2.37 17.62
C SER A 75 -4.84 3.14 16.58
N VAL A 76 -5.10 2.50 15.45
CA VAL A 76 -5.94 3.03 14.38
C VAL A 76 -7.27 2.32 14.42
N ASP A 77 -8.37 3.07 14.35
CA ASP A 77 -9.65 2.53 13.96
C ASP A 77 -9.60 2.24 12.45
N VAL A 78 -9.36 0.97 12.11
CA VAL A 78 -9.11 0.52 10.73
C VAL A 78 -10.32 0.78 9.84
N ASP A 79 -11.53 0.58 10.36
CA ASP A 79 -12.77 0.76 9.60
C ASP A 79 -12.99 2.25 9.29
N ALA A 80 -12.82 3.11 10.30
CA ALA A 80 -12.93 4.56 10.11
C ALA A 80 -11.86 5.09 9.14
N PHE A 81 -10.62 4.60 9.25
CA PHE A 81 -9.52 4.98 8.36
C PHE A 81 -9.79 4.57 6.91
N ASN A 82 -10.26 3.34 6.68
CA ASN A 82 -10.59 2.85 5.35
C ASN A 82 -11.77 3.63 4.76
N ALA A 83 -12.81 3.92 5.55
CA ALA A 83 -13.95 4.71 5.12
C ALA A 83 -13.56 6.13 4.73
N GLU A 84 -12.64 6.77 5.47
CA GLU A 84 -12.10 8.09 5.14
C GLU A 84 -11.31 8.07 3.82
N ALA A 85 -10.46 7.06 3.62
CA ALA A 85 -9.71 6.89 2.37
C ALA A 85 -10.64 6.82 1.15
N VAL A 86 -11.70 6.01 1.23
CA VAL A 86 -12.72 5.90 0.18
C VAL A 86 -13.47 7.21 -0.01
N ALA A 87 -13.90 7.86 1.09
CA ALA A 87 -14.64 9.12 1.02
C ALA A 87 -13.81 10.24 0.36
N SER A 88 -12.49 10.25 0.55
CA SER A 88 -11.58 11.25 -0.01
C SER A 88 -11.54 11.26 -1.55
N VAL A 89 -11.87 10.14 -2.19
CA VAL A 89 -11.84 9.97 -3.65
C VAL A 89 -13.21 9.83 -4.30
N ARG A 90 -14.30 9.98 -3.54
CA ARG A 90 -15.68 9.72 -4.01
C ARG A 90 -16.08 10.53 -5.25
N ASN A 91 -15.55 11.74 -5.38
CA ASN A 91 -15.85 12.67 -6.47
C ASN A 91 -14.81 12.64 -7.60
N LEU A 92 -13.78 11.80 -7.49
CA LEU A 92 -12.75 11.66 -8.50
C LEU A 92 -13.13 10.58 -9.51
N SER A 93 -12.68 10.76 -10.74
CA SER A 93 -12.72 9.72 -11.77
C SER A 93 -11.74 8.59 -11.44
N GLU A 94 -11.98 7.41 -11.99
CA GLU A 94 -11.10 6.25 -11.77
C GLU A 94 -9.66 6.51 -12.29
N ALA A 95 -9.51 7.24 -13.40
CA ALA A 95 -8.22 7.61 -13.95
C ALA A 95 -7.40 8.53 -13.01
N GLU A 96 -8.07 9.46 -12.32
CA GLU A 96 -7.44 10.32 -11.31
C GLU A 96 -6.98 9.49 -10.10
N VAL A 97 -7.81 8.56 -9.63
CA VAL A 97 -7.45 7.71 -8.48
C VAL A 97 -6.31 6.74 -8.82
N ILE A 98 -6.31 6.14 -10.01
CA ILE A 98 -5.20 5.33 -10.51
C ILE A 98 -3.92 6.17 -10.55
N SER A 99 -3.99 7.42 -11.01
CA SER A 99 -2.82 8.32 -11.03
C SER A 99 -2.30 8.63 -9.61
N HIS A 100 -3.20 8.83 -8.65
CA HIS A 100 -2.82 9.01 -7.24
C HIS A 100 -2.17 7.76 -6.64
N PHE A 101 -2.74 6.59 -6.90
CA PHE A 101 -2.18 5.30 -6.48
C PHE A 101 -0.77 5.09 -7.04
N GLU A 102 -0.57 5.30 -8.35
CA GLU A 102 0.73 5.15 -8.98
C GLU A 102 1.76 6.14 -8.45
N SER A 103 1.36 7.40 -8.24
CA SER A 103 2.22 8.40 -7.60
C SER A 103 2.66 7.95 -6.21
N ARG A 104 1.73 7.43 -5.41
CA ARG A 104 2.02 6.93 -4.06
C ARG A 104 2.93 5.70 -4.09
N ARG A 105 2.71 4.76 -5.01
CA ARG A 105 3.55 3.57 -5.21
C ARG A 105 5.00 3.96 -5.52
N LEU A 106 5.18 4.97 -6.39
CA LEU A 106 6.51 5.47 -6.74
C LEU A 106 7.19 6.17 -5.56
N GLN A 107 6.45 6.96 -4.76
CA GLN A 107 6.98 7.55 -3.52
C GLN A 107 7.45 6.48 -2.54
N MET A 108 6.64 5.43 -2.32
CA MET A 108 7.03 4.31 -1.45
C MET A 108 8.25 3.57 -2.01
N LEU A 109 8.32 3.36 -3.32
CA LEU A 109 9.49 2.74 -3.97
C LEU A 109 10.76 3.57 -3.78
N ASP A 110 10.68 4.89 -3.93
CA ASP A 110 11.83 5.78 -3.77
C ASP A 110 12.26 5.88 -2.31
N LEU A 111 11.31 5.89 -1.36
CA LEU A 111 11.60 5.76 0.06
C LEU A 111 12.39 4.47 0.32
N VAL A 112 11.87 3.31 -0.10
CA VAL A 112 12.53 2.01 0.13
C VAL A 112 13.93 1.98 -0.45
N LYS A 113 14.13 2.49 -1.67
CA LYS A 113 15.48 2.57 -2.28
C LYS A 113 16.44 3.42 -1.46
N SER A 114 15.95 4.51 -0.87
CA SER A 114 16.75 5.44 -0.06
C SER A 114 17.17 4.91 1.31
N LEU A 115 16.50 3.85 1.81
CA LEU A 115 16.84 3.25 3.11
C LEU A 115 18.27 2.73 3.14
N THR A 116 18.99 3.09 4.19
CA THR A 116 20.37 2.67 4.45
C THR A 116 20.43 1.33 5.17
N GLU A 117 21.61 0.71 5.23
CA GLU A 117 21.82 -0.50 6.04
C GLU A 117 21.51 -0.29 7.52
N VAL A 118 21.72 0.93 8.04
CA VAL A 118 21.38 1.28 9.43
C VAL A 118 19.86 1.29 9.63
N ASP A 119 19.10 1.84 8.68
CA ASP A 119 17.64 1.80 8.75
C ASP A 119 17.11 0.35 8.76
N LEU A 120 17.75 -0.52 7.98
CA LEU A 120 17.37 -1.94 7.86
C LEU A 120 17.75 -2.80 9.08
N GLN A 121 18.56 -2.28 10.01
CA GLN A 121 18.76 -2.92 11.32
C GLN A 121 17.52 -2.81 12.22
N SER A 122 16.60 -1.89 11.93
CA SER A 122 15.36 -1.74 12.71
C SER A 122 14.34 -2.80 12.28
N GLU A 123 14.10 -3.79 13.15
CA GLU A 123 13.06 -4.79 12.95
C GLU A 123 11.67 -4.17 12.79
N ARG A 124 11.43 -3.05 13.46
CA ARG A 124 10.15 -2.33 13.36
C ARG A 124 9.94 -1.71 11.99
N LEU A 125 10.98 -1.09 11.44
CA LEU A 125 10.95 -0.50 10.11
C LEU A 125 10.75 -1.61 9.06
N LYS A 126 11.51 -2.71 9.17
CA LYS A 126 11.34 -3.87 8.29
C LYS A 126 9.93 -4.45 8.37
N SER A 127 9.39 -4.60 9.58
CA SER A 127 8.02 -5.08 9.79
C SER A 127 6.99 -4.14 9.17
N GLN A 128 7.17 -2.82 9.30
CA GLN A 128 6.30 -1.85 8.64
C GLN A 128 6.34 -1.99 7.11
N LEU A 129 7.51 -2.17 6.51
CA LEU A 129 7.62 -2.40 5.06
C LEU A 129 6.93 -3.70 4.63
N ALA A 130 7.10 -4.77 5.40
CA ALA A 130 6.49 -6.06 5.10
C ALA A 130 4.96 -5.97 5.10
N ILE A 131 4.38 -5.40 6.17
CA ILE A 131 2.93 -5.24 6.34
C ILE A 131 2.36 -4.42 5.17
N GLU A 132 2.91 -3.23 4.94
CA GLU A 132 2.33 -2.26 4.01
C GLU A 132 2.52 -2.64 2.54
N VAL A 133 3.52 -3.46 2.21
CA VAL A 133 3.87 -3.74 0.81
C VAL A 133 3.61 -5.20 0.46
N ILE A 134 4.18 -6.14 1.20
CA ILE A 134 4.18 -7.55 0.83
C ILE A 134 2.90 -8.24 1.30
N GLU A 135 2.59 -8.09 2.59
CA GLU A 135 1.43 -8.74 3.20
C GLU A 135 0.15 -8.10 2.66
N HIS A 136 0.10 -6.77 2.58
CA HIS A 136 -1.03 -6.06 1.98
C HIS A 136 -1.31 -6.47 0.52
N TYR A 137 -0.25 -6.74 -0.26
CA TYR A 137 -0.44 -7.26 -1.61
C TYR A 137 -1.08 -8.65 -1.61
N GLN A 138 -0.66 -9.52 -0.68
CA GLN A 138 -1.17 -10.88 -0.57
C GLN A 138 -2.64 -10.91 -0.13
N GLU A 139 -3.07 -9.95 0.68
CA GLU A 139 -4.48 -9.78 1.07
C GLU A 139 -5.38 -9.43 -0.13
N HIS A 140 -4.82 -8.80 -1.16
CA HIS A 140 -5.53 -8.35 -2.35
C HIS A 140 -5.25 -9.21 -3.60
N LEU A 141 -4.80 -10.46 -3.45
CA LEU A 141 -4.64 -11.40 -4.56
C LEU A 141 -5.98 -12.00 -5.06
#